data_AF-A0A261FFJ4-F1
#
_entry.id   AF-A0A261FFJ4-F1
#
_cell.length_a   1.000
_cell.length_b   1.000
_cell.length_c   1.000
_cell.angle_alpha   90.00
_cell.angle_beta   90.00
_cell.angle_gamma   90.00
#
_symmetry.space_group_name_H-M   'P 1'
#
loop_
_entity.id
_entity.type
_entity.pdbx_description
1 polymer ?
#
loop_
_entity_poly.entity_id
_entity_poly.type
_entity_poly.pdbx_seq_one_letter_code
_entity_poly.pdbx_strand_id
1 'polypeptide(L)'
;MQRRRDLGQAIVQLRKEHDLSQERLALEAGIDRSYMGRIERGERSVSYDKLWAVCDALHISLAELILKAESVRRGVKIESRD
;
A
#
# COMPACT_ATOMS: atom_id res chain seq x y z
N MET A 1 -9.87 -0.10 -12.09
CA MET A 1 -9.54 1.33 -12.28
C MET A 1 -8.04 1.50 -12.17
N GLN A 2 -7.40 2.29 -13.04
CA GLN A 2 -5.94 2.44 -13.05
C GLN A 2 -5.39 2.90 -11.68
N ARG A 3 -5.99 3.93 -11.08
CA ARG A 3 -5.59 4.47 -9.76
C ARG A 3 -5.58 3.44 -8.63
N ARG A 4 -6.42 2.40 -8.69
CA ARG A 4 -6.42 1.32 -7.69
C ARG A 4 -5.21 0.40 -7.85
N ARG A 5 -4.77 0.15 -9.09
CA ARG A 5 -3.56 -0.63 -9.37
C ARG A 5 -2.32 0.15 -8.93
N ASP A 6 -2.29 1.46 -9.18
CA ASP A 6 -1.18 2.33 -8.76
C ASP A 6 -1.02 2.32 -7.23
N LEU A 7 -2.13 2.48 -6.49
CA LEU A 7 -2.17 2.36 -5.03
C LEU A 7 -1.75 0.96 -4.55
N GLY A 8 -2.32 -0.09 -5.15
CA GLY A 8 -2.00 -1.47 -4.79
C GLY A 8 -0.52 -1.81 -4.99
N GLN A 9 0.09 -1.35 -6.08
CA GLN A 9 1.52 -1.50 -6.32
C GLN A 9 2.37 -0.71 -5.32
N ALA A 10 1.96 0.51 -4.94
CA ALA A 10 2.64 1.25 -3.89
C ALA A 10 2.64 0.49 -2.56
N ILE A 11 1.50 -0.09 -2.17
CA ILE A 11 1.40 -0.95 -0.98
C ILE A 11 2.35 -2.15 -1.10
N VAL A 12 2.43 -2.81 -2.26
CA VAL A 12 3.37 -3.93 -2.48
C VAL A 12 4.83 -3.50 -2.31
N GLN A 13 5.20 -2.34 -2.85
CA GLN A 13 6.58 -1.83 -2.76
C GLN A 13 6.93 -1.49 -1.32
N LEU A 14 6.09 -0.70 -0.64
CA LEU A 14 6.29 -0.32 0.77
C LEU A 14 6.31 -1.56 1.66
N ARG A 15 5.39 -2.51 1.47
CA ARG A 15 5.38 -3.75 2.24
C ARG A 15 6.70 -4.52 2.12
N LYS A 16 7.26 -4.60 0.92
CA LYS A 16 8.56 -5.26 0.67
C LYS A 16 9.73 -4.48 1.24
N GLU A 17 9.69 -3.14 1.19
CA GLU A 17 10.69 -2.26 1.80
C GLU A 17 10.73 -2.43 3.33
N HIS A 18 9.61 -2.84 3.93
CA HIS A 18 9.50 -3.14 5.37
C HIS A 18 9.63 -4.64 5.68
N ASP A 19 10.06 -5.48 4.73
CA ASP A 19 10.21 -6.94 4.90
C ASP A 19 8.95 -7.70 5.39
N LEU A 20 7.77 -7.16 5.12
CA LEU A 20 6.51 -7.76 5.53
C LEU A 20 5.98 -8.73 4.48
N SER A 21 5.49 -9.89 4.92
CA SER A 21 4.67 -10.76 4.07
C SER A 21 3.27 -10.16 3.90
N GLN A 22 2.56 -10.53 2.84
CA GLN A 22 1.17 -10.10 2.65
C GLN A 22 0.28 -10.53 3.82
N GLU A 23 0.52 -11.73 4.36
CA GLU A 23 -0.18 -12.23 5.54
C GLU A 23 0.11 -11.40 6.78
N ARG A 24 1.37 -11.02 6.98
CA ARG A 24 1.76 -10.22 8.14
C ARG A 24 1.19 -8.80 8.08
N LEU A 25 1.28 -8.13 6.93
CA LEU A 25 0.66 -6.81 6.77
C LEU A 25 -0.85 -6.87 6.97
N ALA A 26 -1.52 -7.90 6.45
CA ALA A 26 -2.96 -8.06 6.63
C ALA A 26 -3.33 -8.24 8.12
N LEU A 27 -2.57 -9.06 8.85
CA LEU A 27 -2.74 -9.28 10.28
C LEU A 27 -2.57 -7.98 11.07
N GLU A 28 -1.48 -7.24 10.84
CA GLU A 28 -1.16 -6.00 11.56
C GLU A 28 -2.16 -4.88 11.23
N ALA A 29 -2.65 -4.81 9.99
CA ALA A 29 -3.70 -3.87 9.59
C ALA A 29 -5.11 -4.31 10.00
N GLY A 30 -5.28 -5.47 10.64
CA GLY A 30 -6.59 -6.00 11.02
C GLY A 30 -7.51 -6.26 9.84
N ILE A 31 -6.97 -6.64 8.68
CA ILE A 31 -7.75 -6.94 7.48
C ILE A 31 -7.56 -8.38 7.02
N ASP A 32 -8.59 -8.93 6.36
CA ASP A 32 -8.51 -10.25 5.76
C ASP A 32 -7.39 -10.33 4.70
N ARG A 33 -6.58 -11.39 4.73
CA ARG A 33 -5.46 -11.60 3.82
C ARG A 33 -5.87 -11.64 2.35
N SER A 34 -7.01 -12.26 2.03
CA SER A 34 -7.53 -12.29 0.65
C SER A 34 -7.96 -10.90 0.20
N TYR A 35 -8.55 -10.11 1.10
CA TYR A 35 -8.86 -8.71 0.85
C TYR A 35 -7.60 -7.86 0.65
N MET A 36 -6.55 -8.03 1.47
CA MET A 36 -5.25 -7.39 1.26
C MET A 36 -4.70 -7.68 -0.14
N GLY A 37 -4.69 -8.96 -0.55
CA GLY A 37 -4.23 -9.32 -1.89
C GLY A 37 -5.07 -8.72 -3.03
N ARG A 38 -6.39 -8.59 -2.84
CA ARG A 38 -7.26 -7.91 -3.82
C ARG A 38 -7.01 -6.39 -3.87
N ILE A 39 -6.62 -5.77 -2.75
CA ILE A 39 -6.20 -4.37 -2.71
C ILE A 39 -4.88 -4.21 -3.47
N GLU A 40 -3.87 -5.03 -3.18
CA GLU A 40 -2.55 -4.98 -3.84
C GLU A 40 -2.65 -5.16 -5.36
N ARG A 41 -3.57 -5.98 -5.86
CA ARG A 41 -3.83 -6.16 -7.29
C ARG A 41 -4.76 -5.10 -7.90
N GLY A 42 -5.29 -4.17 -7.10
CA GLY A 42 -6.22 -3.12 -7.54
C GLY A 42 -7.63 -3.62 -7.92
N GLU A 43 -7.97 -4.85 -7.53
CA GLU A 43 -9.25 -5.51 -7.81
C GLU A 43 -10.38 -4.95 -6.92
N ARG A 44 -10.05 -4.43 -5.74
CA ARG A 44 -11.00 -3.82 -4.80
C ARG A 44 -10.58 -2.41 -4.39
N SER A 45 -11.57 -1.57 -4.12
CA SER A 45 -11.33 -0.34 -3.37
C SER A 45 -11.11 -0.66 -1.89
N VAL A 46 -10.31 0.18 -1.25
CA VAL A 46 -10.11 0.20 0.19
C VAL A 46 -10.83 1.42 0.77
N SER A 47 -11.46 1.27 1.93
CA SER A 47 -12.07 2.39 2.64
C SER A 47 -10.98 3.28 3.25
N TYR A 48 -11.32 4.51 3.60
CA TYR A 48 -10.40 5.46 4.22
C TYR A 48 -9.81 4.91 5.53
N ASP A 49 -10.63 4.34 6.41
CA ASP A 49 -10.16 3.80 7.70
C ASP A 49 -9.21 2.61 7.53
N LYS A 50 -9.46 1.75 6.53
CA LYS A 50 -8.56 0.63 6.24
C LYS A 50 -7.27 1.07 5.58
N LEU A 51 -7.30 2.19 4.86
CA LEU A 51 -6.10 2.80 4.31
C LEU A 51 -5.19 3.29 5.45
N TRP A 52 -5.78 3.92 6.48
CA TRP A 52 -5.05 4.27 7.71
C TRP A 52 -4.51 3.04 8.43
N ALA A 53 -5.30 1.99 8.62
CA ALA A 53 -4.81 0.77 9.25
C ALA A 53 -3.61 0.14 8.51
N VAL A 54 -3.60 0.22 7.16
CA VAL A 54 -2.44 -0.19 6.36
C VAL A 54 -1.25 0.73 6.55
N CYS A 55 -1.45 2.05 6.63
CA CYS A 55 -0.39 3.01 6.91
C CYS A 55 0.23 2.80 8.30
N ASP A 56 -0.60 2.57 9.31
CA ASP A 56 -0.18 2.31 10.69
C ASP A 56 0.65 1.01 10.78
N ALA A 57 0.20 -0.05 10.09
CA ALA A 57 0.94 -1.32 10.02
C ALA A 57 2.26 -1.20 9.23
N LEU A 58 2.34 -0.29 8.27
CA LEU A 58 3.57 0.03 7.56
C LEU A 58 4.43 1.06 8.30
N HIS A 59 3.96 1.65 9.39
CA HIS A 59 4.63 2.75 10.10
C HIS A 59 4.96 3.96 9.21
N ILE A 60 4.04 4.32 8.30
CA ILE A 60 4.18 5.48 7.40
C ILE A 60 2.97 6.40 7.51
N SER A 61 3.11 7.65 7.06
CA SER A 61 1.96 8.52 6.89
C SER A 61 1.14 8.17 5.64
N LEU A 62 -0.14 8.57 5.64
CA LEU A 62 -0.98 8.50 4.45
C LEU A 62 -0.39 9.32 3.28
N ALA A 63 0.27 10.45 3.58
CA ALA A 63 0.90 11.28 2.55
C ALA A 63 2.01 10.53 1.80
N GLU A 64 2.86 9.78 2.52
CA GLU A 64 3.90 8.94 1.92
C GLU A 64 3.31 7.85 1.01
N LEU A 65 2.24 7.18 1.46
CA LEU A 65 1.55 6.18 0.65
C LEU A 65 1.02 6.77 -0.67
N ILE A 66 0.40 7.96 -0.60
CA ILE A 66 -0.13 8.63 -1.78
C ILE A 66 0.99 9.13 -2.71
N LEU A 67 2.08 9.66 -2.16
CA LEU A 67 3.26 10.05 -2.94
C LEU A 67 3.85 8.84 -3.68
N LYS A 68 3.98 7.69 -3.01
CA LYS A 68 4.44 6.45 -3.63
C LYS A 68 3.51 6.03 -4.76
N ALA A 69 2.19 6.06 -4.55
CA ALA A 69 1.19 5.70 -5.57
C ALA A 69 1.24 6.62 -6.80
N GLU A 70 1.41 7.94 -6.61
CA GLU A 70 1.55 8.89 -7.72
C GLU A 70 2.84 8.65 -8.51
N SER A 71 3.93 8.25 -7.85
CA SER A 71 5.19 7.94 -8.54
C SER A 71 5.16 6.62 -9.28
N VAL A 72 4.50 5.60 -8.74
CA VAL A 72 4.15 4.38 -9.50
C VAL A 72 3.40 4.75 -10.77
N ARG A 73 2.38 5.61 -10.67
CA ARG A 73 1.60 6.05 -11.84
C ARG A 73 2.44 6.78 -12.90
N ARG A 74 3.42 7.58 -12.47
CA ARG A 74 4.32 8.34 -13.36
C ARG A 74 5.49 7.51 -13.90
N GLY A 75 5.74 6.32 -13.36
CA GLY A 75 6.91 5.51 -13.70
C GLY A 75 8.23 6.10 -13.20
N VAL A 76 8.20 6.90 -12.13
CA VAL A 76 9.40 7.57 -11.58
C VAL A 76 9.81 6.87 -10.28
N LYS A 77 11.11 6.59 -10.11
CA LYS A 77 11.65 6.17 -8.80
C LYS A 77 11.76 7.42 -7.91
N ILE A 78 11.03 7.46 -6.80
CA ILE A 78 11.31 8.45 -5.75
C ILE A 78 12.52 7.93 -4.98
N GLU A 79 13.63 8.65 -5.07
CA GLU A 79 14.77 8.43 -4.16
C GLU A 79 14.38 8.98 -2.79
N SER A 80 14.59 8.18 -1.74
CA SER A 80 14.44 8.62 -0.35
C SER A 80 15.34 9.82 -0.13
N ARG A 81 14.77 10.95 0.28
CA ARG A 81 15.57 12.06 0.80
C ARG A 81 16.05 11.64 2.18
N ASP A 82 17.35 11.38 2.28
CA ASP A 82 18.08 11.25 3.54
C ASP A 82 17.85 12.47 4.45
#